data_AF-A0A7V2JR24-F1
#
_entry.id   AF-A0A7V2JR24-F1
#
_cell.length_a   1.000
_cell.length_b   1.000
_cell.length_c   1.000
_cell.angle_alpha   90.00
_cell.angle_beta   90.00
_cell.angle_gamma   90.00
#
_symmetry.space_group_name_H-M   'P 1'
#
loop_
_entity.id
_entity.type
_entity.pdbx_description
1 polymer ?
#
loop_
_entity_poly.entity_id
_entity_poly.type
_entity_poly.pdbx_seq_one_letter_code
_entity_poly.pdbx_strand_id
1 'polypeptide(L)'
;MLNKLKLWQKLLIFIFFAWLILFIILLIITSLYNRNLRGLISIAGLILYGGAFLIFWRRRAQIIEKLKVKNTLLNFLITGWLAALLIEMLLYFTLSYQHQIGVILDIAYTAPTYLVLIYGWYILLKRYPVSSKEIFFLGGLNGLLIELPQKIFSGQDIIGIIVGSPLHVFIYGSLLLIPATLLGLTTRSSGTLIKKYFFALIIIPLIVLPANVLSIIILAIGQKL
;
A
#
# COMPACT_ATOMS: atom_id res chain seq x y z
N MET A 1 -11.19 -26.75 6.64
CA MET A 1 -11.20 -25.35 6.13
C MET A 1 -9.98 -24.52 6.53
N LEU A 2 -9.47 -24.62 7.76
CA LEU A 2 -8.25 -23.94 8.23
C LEU A 2 -7.00 -24.15 7.34
N ASN A 3 -6.87 -25.33 6.72
CA ASN A 3 -5.74 -25.63 5.82
C ASN A 3 -5.73 -24.79 4.53
N LYS A 4 -6.89 -24.42 3.96
CA LYS A 4 -6.95 -23.60 2.73
C LYS A 4 -6.57 -22.14 2.99
N LEU A 5 -6.91 -21.60 4.17
CA LEU A 5 -6.52 -20.24 4.56
C LEU A 5 -5.02 -20.14 4.81
N LYS A 6 -4.44 -21.13 5.52
CA LYS A 6 -2.99 -21.24 5.74
C LYS A 6 -2.22 -21.40 4.43
N LEU A 7 -2.76 -22.17 3.47
CA LEU A 7 -2.12 -22.36 2.16
C LEU A 7 -2.05 -21.06 1.36
N TRP A 8 -3.15 -20.29 1.32
CA TRP A 8 -3.19 -19.02 0.59
C TRP A 8 -2.24 -17.97 1.19
N GLN A 9 -2.17 -17.88 2.52
CA GLN A 9 -1.21 -17.00 3.20
C GLN A 9 0.24 -17.39 2.89
N LYS A 10 0.56 -18.69 2.93
CA LYS A 10 1.90 -19.18 2.54
C LYS A 10 2.22 -18.85 1.09
N LEU A 11 1.26 -19.00 0.18
CA LEU A 11 1.44 -18.69 -1.24
C LEU A 11 1.69 -17.19 -1.45
N LEU A 12 0.92 -16.32 -0.79
CA LEU A 12 1.14 -14.87 -0.86
C LEU A 12 2.53 -14.48 -0.33
N ILE A 13 2.93 -15.04 0.80
CA ILE A 13 4.27 -14.81 1.38
C ILE A 13 5.35 -15.27 0.40
N PHE A 14 5.19 -16.45 -0.19
CA PHE A 14 6.13 -16.97 -1.19
C PHE A 14 6.22 -16.06 -2.42
N ILE A 15 5.08 -15.66 -3.00
CA ILE A 15 5.02 -14.74 -4.13
C ILE A 15 5.71 -13.42 -3.77
N PHE A 16 5.42 -12.84 -2.59
CA PHE A 16 6.09 -11.64 -2.12
C PHE A 16 7.61 -11.79 -2.07
N PHE A 17 8.11 -12.85 -1.44
CA PHE A 17 9.56 -13.07 -1.36
C PHE A 17 10.18 -13.30 -2.73
N ALA A 18 9.51 -14.02 -3.63
CA ALA A 18 9.99 -14.21 -4.99
C ALA A 18 10.13 -12.87 -5.74
N TRP A 19 9.09 -12.02 -5.67
CA TRP A 19 9.13 -10.68 -6.28
C TRP A 19 10.10 -9.74 -5.57
N LEU A 20 10.25 -9.84 -4.25
CA LEU A 20 11.20 -9.06 -3.48
C LEU A 20 12.64 -9.41 -3.88
N ILE A 21 12.96 -10.70 -3.99
CA ILE A 21 14.26 -11.17 -4.46
C ILE A 21 14.52 -10.68 -5.88
N LEU A 22 13.54 -10.82 -6.78
CA LEU A 22 13.66 -10.35 -8.16
C LEU A 22 13.91 -8.84 -8.22
N PHE A 23 13.18 -8.07 -7.41
CA PHE A 23 13.34 -6.62 -7.32
C PHE A 23 14.71 -6.22 -6.75
N ILE A 24 15.19 -6.92 -5.72
CA ILE A 24 16.54 -6.74 -5.17
C ILE A 24 17.60 -7.04 -6.24
N ILE A 25 17.46 -8.13 -7.00
CA ILE A 25 18.39 -8.47 -8.08
C ILE A 25 18.42 -7.36 -9.13
N LEU A 26 17.25 -6.85 -9.54
CA LEU A 26 17.18 -5.75 -10.51
C LEU A 26 17.78 -4.46 -9.96
N LEU A 27 17.56 -4.15 -8.68
CA LEU A 27 18.19 -3.01 -8.01
C LEU A 27 19.71 -3.15 -7.99
N ILE A 28 20.24 -4.35 -7.73
CA ILE A 28 21.69 -4.61 -7.78
C ILE A 28 22.21 -4.39 -9.20
N ILE A 29 21.57 -4.98 -10.22
CA ILE A 29 21.98 -4.86 -11.62
C ILE A 29 21.98 -3.38 -12.07
N THR A 30 20.90 -2.65 -11.79
CA THR A 30 20.77 -1.23 -12.15
C THR A 30 21.75 -0.35 -11.38
N SER A 31 22.07 -0.68 -10.12
CA SER A 31 23.07 0.04 -9.32
C SER A 31 24.49 -0.17 -9.84
N LEU A 32 24.83 -1.40 -10.23
CA LEU A 32 26.10 -1.75 -10.83
C LEU A 32 26.27 -1.06 -12.19
N TYR A 33 25.22 -1.08 -13.02
CA TYR A 33 25.21 -0.42 -14.33
C TYR A 33 25.39 1.10 -14.21
N ASN A 34 24.69 1.74 -13.27
CA ASN A 34 24.75 3.19 -13.06
C ASN A 34 25.87 3.65 -12.11
N ARG A 35 26.73 2.75 -11.62
CA ARG A 35 27.79 3.00 -10.62
C ARG A 35 27.30 3.78 -9.38
N ASN A 36 26.07 3.50 -8.94
CA ASN A 36 25.43 4.28 -7.89
C ASN A 36 25.33 3.49 -6.58
N LEU A 37 26.10 3.92 -5.56
CA LEU A 37 26.08 3.32 -4.21
C LEU A 37 24.69 3.37 -3.53
N ARG A 38 23.77 4.21 -4.04
CA ARG A 38 22.44 4.42 -3.46
C ARG A 38 21.54 3.17 -3.49
N GLY A 39 21.68 2.26 -4.45
CA GLY A 39 20.83 1.06 -4.47
C GLY A 39 21.21 -0.01 -3.45
N LEU A 40 22.43 0.00 -2.90
CA LEU A 40 22.79 -0.86 -1.76
C LEU A 40 22.12 -0.40 -0.46
N ILE A 41 21.92 0.92 -0.30
CA ILE A 41 21.19 1.51 0.84
C ILE A 41 19.71 1.10 0.79
N SER A 42 19.12 1.02 -0.40
CA SER A 42 17.74 0.55 -0.60
C SER A 42 17.54 -0.91 -0.20
N ILE A 43 18.55 -1.76 -0.36
CA ILE A 43 18.50 -3.17 0.04
C ILE A 43 18.53 -3.30 1.57
N ALA A 44 19.40 -2.56 2.26
CA ALA A 44 19.42 -2.52 3.72
C ALA A 44 18.08 -1.98 4.29
N GLY A 45 17.50 -0.98 3.64
CA GLY A 45 16.17 -0.46 3.94
C GLY A 45 15.07 -1.53 3.80
N LEU A 46 15.09 -2.32 2.71
CA LEU A 46 14.16 -3.44 2.49
C LEU A 46 14.26 -4.53 3.55
N ILE A 47 15.46 -4.85 4.04
CA ILE A 47 15.67 -5.88 5.06
C ILE A 47 15.20 -5.39 6.45
N LEU A 48 15.59 -4.17 6.85
CA LEU A 48 15.13 -3.54 8.09
C LEU A 48 13.60 -3.41 8.09
N TYR A 49 13.02 -3.07 6.94
CA TYR A 49 11.59 -3.05 6.70
C TYR A 49 10.94 -4.41 6.93
N GLY A 50 11.42 -5.49 6.27
CA GLY A 50 10.85 -6.83 6.43
C GLY A 50 10.81 -7.27 7.91
N GLY A 51 11.84 -6.90 8.68
CA GLY A 51 11.88 -7.11 10.13
C GLY A 51 10.84 -6.29 10.90
N ALA A 52 10.77 -4.97 10.66
CA ALA A 52 9.82 -4.07 11.33
C ALA A 52 8.35 -4.43 11.05
N PHE A 53 8.03 -4.77 9.79
CA PHE A 53 6.70 -5.23 9.38
C PHE A 53 6.29 -6.51 10.13
N LEU A 54 7.20 -7.49 10.23
CA LEU A 54 6.93 -8.73 10.97
C LEU A 54 6.69 -8.46 12.46
N ILE A 55 7.41 -7.50 13.07
CA ILE A 55 7.21 -7.11 14.48
C ILE A 55 5.85 -6.42 14.66
N PHE A 56 5.51 -5.44 13.81
CA PHE A 56 4.22 -4.76 13.84
C PHE A 56 3.08 -5.75 13.63
N TRP A 57 3.17 -6.60 12.60
CA TRP A 57 2.18 -7.62 12.33
C TRP A 57 1.98 -8.54 13.53
N ARG A 58 3.05 -8.95 14.22
CA ARG A 58 2.95 -9.77 15.44
C ARG A 58 2.31 -9.02 16.62
N ARG A 59 2.53 -7.71 16.76
CA ARG A 59 2.10 -6.92 17.93
C ARG A 59 0.85 -6.06 17.73
N ARG A 60 0.27 -6.02 16.52
CA ARG A 60 -0.87 -5.15 16.14
C ARG A 60 -2.08 -5.19 17.09
N ALA A 61 -2.44 -6.37 17.62
CA ALA A 61 -3.57 -6.51 18.53
C ALA A 61 -3.36 -5.73 19.84
N GLN A 62 -2.13 -5.79 20.39
CA GLN A 62 -1.75 -5.07 21.60
C GLN A 62 -1.71 -3.55 21.39
N ILE A 63 -1.31 -3.11 20.19
CA ILE A 63 -1.28 -1.67 19.84
C ILE A 63 -2.70 -1.11 19.79
N ILE A 64 -3.63 -1.83 19.16
CA ILE A 64 -5.04 -1.42 19.05
C ILE A 64 -5.72 -1.39 20.41
N GLU A 65 -5.50 -2.42 21.22
CA GLU A 65 -6.07 -2.50 22.58
C GLU A 65 -5.64 -1.31 23.44
N LYS A 66 -4.39 -0.85 23.29
CA LYS A 66 -3.87 0.33 23.99
C LYS A 66 -4.45 1.66 23.51
N LEU A 67 -4.89 1.76 22.26
CA LEU A 67 -5.42 3.02 21.70
C LEU A 67 -6.80 3.40 22.26
N LYS A 68 -7.53 2.47 22.92
CA LYS A 68 -8.83 2.70 23.60
C LYS A 68 -9.90 3.44 22.75
N VAL A 69 -9.82 3.41 21.43
CA VAL A 69 -10.78 4.08 20.56
C VAL A 69 -12.04 3.21 20.44
N LYS A 70 -13.19 3.73 20.90
CA LYS A 70 -14.48 3.00 20.85
C LYS A 70 -15.15 3.04 19.47
N ASN A 71 -14.78 3.98 18.60
CA ASN A 71 -15.43 4.18 17.31
C ASN A 71 -14.77 3.31 16.22
N THR A 72 -15.54 2.41 15.60
CA THR A 72 -15.05 1.50 14.54
C THR A 72 -14.52 2.23 13.31
N LEU A 73 -15.15 3.34 12.89
CA LEU A 73 -14.67 4.16 11.77
C LEU A 73 -13.32 4.78 12.14
N LEU A 74 -13.24 5.41 13.31
CA LEU A 74 -12.00 6.06 13.76
C LEU A 74 -10.86 5.05 13.90
N ASN A 75 -11.16 3.85 14.43
CA ASN A 75 -10.21 2.74 14.47
C ASN A 75 -9.75 2.32 13.08
N PHE A 76 -10.67 2.18 12.12
CA PHE A 76 -10.32 1.78 10.76
C PHE A 76 -9.43 2.82 10.09
N LEU A 77 -9.78 4.10 10.25
CA LEU A 77 -8.99 5.22 9.73
C LEU A 77 -7.62 5.28 10.37
N ILE A 78 -7.50 5.23 11.70
CA ILE A 78 -6.20 5.30 12.41
C ILE A 78 -5.34 4.09 12.06
N THR A 79 -5.89 2.88 12.05
CA THR A 79 -5.11 1.67 11.76
C THR A 79 -4.70 1.60 10.29
N GLY A 80 -5.59 1.97 9.37
CA GLY A 80 -5.25 2.14 7.96
C GLY A 80 -4.21 3.23 7.75
N TRP A 81 -4.30 4.33 8.51
CA TRP A 81 -3.36 5.44 8.44
C TRP A 81 -1.97 5.06 8.91
N LEU A 82 -1.87 4.40 10.06
CA LEU A 82 -0.60 3.89 10.56
C LEU A 82 -0.01 2.87 9.60
N ALA A 83 -0.84 2.05 8.95
CA ALA A 83 -0.37 1.14 7.90
C ALA A 83 0.15 1.89 6.66
N ALA A 84 -0.53 2.96 6.24
CA ALA A 84 -0.13 3.82 5.13
C ALA A 84 1.18 4.58 5.43
N LEU A 85 1.29 5.20 6.60
CA LEU A 85 2.51 5.88 7.05
C LEU A 85 3.69 4.92 7.15
N LEU A 86 3.44 3.73 7.69
CA LEU A 86 4.45 2.68 7.69
C LEU A 86 4.89 2.47 6.25
N ILE A 87 3.97 2.15 5.33
CA ILE A 87 4.20 1.88 3.90
C ILE A 87 4.96 2.99 3.17
N GLU A 88 4.59 4.25 3.37
CA GLU A 88 5.27 5.39 2.77
C GLU A 88 6.71 5.51 3.23
N MET A 89 6.97 5.30 4.52
CA MET A 89 8.35 5.21 5.00
C MET A 89 9.13 4.08 4.30
N LEU A 90 8.47 3.00 3.83
CA LEU A 90 9.07 1.83 3.16
C LEU A 90 9.34 2.13 1.68
N LEU A 91 8.43 2.85 1.03
CA LEU A 91 8.57 3.33 -0.33
C LEU A 91 9.71 4.35 -0.43
N TYR A 92 9.87 5.23 0.55
CA TYR A 92 10.94 6.24 0.51
C TYR A 92 12.37 5.66 0.56
N PHE A 93 12.58 4.56 1.29
CA PHE A 93 13.88 3.86 1.27
C PHE A 93 14.13 3.07 -0.02
N THR A 94 13.08 2.71 -0.76
CA THR A 94 13.16 1.91 -1.99
C THR A 94 13.14 2.73 -3.27
N LEU A 95 12.53 3.92 -3.24
CA LEU A 95 12.36 4.85 -4.36
C LEU A 95 13.39 5.99 -4.34
N SER A 96 14.60 5.76 -3.84
CA SER A 96 15.73 6.70 -3.81
C SER A 96 16.22 7.17 -5.21
N TYR A 97 15.42 6.95 -6.24
CA TYR A 97 15.66 7.35 -7.61
C TYR A 97 15.25 8.79 -7.94
N GLN A 98 14.25 9.44 -7.32
CA GLN A 98 13.75 10.71 -7.91
C GLN A 98 13.15 11.80 -7.02
N HIS A 99 12.94 11.65 -5.70
CA HIS A 99 12.26 12.70 -4.93
C HIS A 99 13.19 13.50 -4.02
N GLN A 100 13.41 14.77 -4.39
CA GLN A 100 14.12 15.80 -3.61
C GLN A 100 13.27 16.35 -2.45
N ILE A 101 11.99 15.97 -2.39
CA ILE A 101 11.06 16.41 -1.35
C ILE A 101 11.29 15.50 -0.14
N GLY A 102 11.69 16.07 1.00
CA GLY A 102 11.93 15.31 2.22
C GLY A 102 10.72 14.46 2.65
N VAL A 103 10.98 13.31 3.26
CA VAL A 103 10.00 12.31 3.77
C VAL A 103 8.75 12.94 4.38
N ILE A 104 8.93 14.01 5.17
CA ILE A 104 7.84 14.68 5.90
C ILE A 104 6.86 15.36 4.93
N LEU A 105 7.36 16.01 3.89
CA LEU A 105 6.54 16.67 2.88
C LEU A 105 5.84 15.61 2.00
N ASP A 106 6.54 14.56 1.60
CA ASP A 106 5.96 13.49 0.79
C ASP A 106 4.82 12.76 1.53
N ILE A 107 5.05 12.45 2.80
CA ILE A 107 4.01 11.95 3.70
C ILE A 107 2.85 12.94 3.83
N ALA A 108 3.12 14.23 4.02
CA ALA A 108 2.07 15.24 4.16
C ALA A 108 1.22 15.41 2.89
N TYR A 109 1.79 15.15 1.71
CA TYR A 109 1.08 15.23 0.43
C TYR A 109 0.34 13.95 0.07
N THR A 110 0.89 12.77 0.34
CA THR A 110 0.23 11.49 0.03
C THR A 110 -0.82 11.12 1.08
N ALA A 111 -0.67 11.67 2.28
CA ALA A 111 -1.59 11.59 3.41
C ALA A 111 -3.09 11.72 3.04
N PRO A 112 -3.58 12.85 2.49
CA PRO A 112 -5.00 12.97 2.15
C PRO A 112 -5.50 11.89 1.19
N THR A 113 -4.69 11.52 0.20
CA THR A 113 -5.01 10.47 -0.79
C THR A 113 -5.23 9.12 -0.11
N TYR A 114 -4.36 8.73 0.83
CA TYR A 114 -4.54 7.49 1.58
C TYR A 114 -5.74 7.51 2.52
N LEU A 115 -6.01 8.63 3.20
CA LEU A 115 -7.21 8.74 4.05
C LEU A 115 -8.48 8.54 3.23
N VAL A 116 -8.57 9.18 2.06
CA VAL A 116 -9.71 9.05 1.16
C VAL A 116 -9.84 7.61 0.64
N LEU A 117 -8.72 6.97 0.28
CA LEU A 117 -8.70 5.57 -0.15
C LEU A 117 -9.19 4.64 0.97
N ILE A 118 -8.64 4.76 2.18
CA ILE A 118 -9.02 3.97 3.36
C ILE A 118 -10.50 4.20 3.68
N TYR A 119 -10.98 5.44 3.63
CA TYR A 119 -12.38 5.77 3.88
C TYR A 119 -13.32 5.16 2.83
N GLY A 120 -12.98 5.23 1.54
CA GLY A 120 -13.72 4.59 0.46
C GLY A 120 -13.84 3.08 0.66
N TRP A 121 -12.74 2.45 1.09
CA TRP A 121 -12.71 1.04 1.45
C TRP A 121 -13.55 0.71 2.69
N TYR A 122 -13.54 1.55 3.72
CA TYR A 122 -14.44 1.39 4.87
C TYR A 122 -15.91 1.35 4.44
N ILE A 123 -16.33 2.27 3.55
CA ILE A 123 -17.70 2.31 3.02
C ILE A 123 -18.03 1.02 2.27
N LEU A 124 -17.12 0.57 1.38
CA LEU A 124 -17.29 -0.68 0.63
C LEU A 124 -17.48 -1.87 1.58
N LEU A 125 -16.61 -2.00 2.58
CA LEU A 125 -16.63 -3.12 3.54
C LEU A 125 -17.84 -3.11 4.46
N LYS A 126 -18.39 -1.93 4.78
CA LYS A 126 -19.64 -1.82 5.53
C LYS A 126 -20.87 -2.20 4.71
N ARG A 127 -20.85 -1.97 3.39
CA ARG A 127 -22.01 -2.14 2.50
C ARG A 127 -22.04 -3.49 1.79
N TYR A 128 -20.89 -4.10 1.55
CA TYR A 128 -20.78 -5.31 0.74
C TYR A 128 -19.93 -6.39 1.43
N PRO A 129 -20.30 -7.67 1.28
CA PRO A 129 -19.46 -8.76 1.75
C PRO A 129 -18.23 -8.91 0.85
N VAL A 130 -17.06 -8.55 1.39
CA VAL A 130 -15.77 -8.65 0.68
C VAL A 130 -14.86 -9.61 1.46
N SER A 131 -14.30 -10.58 0.75
CA SER A 131 -13.35 -11.53 1.32
C SER A 131 -11.96 -10.91 1.49
N SER A 132 -11.16 -11.46 2.40
CA SER A 132 -9.76 -11.05 2.59
C SER A 132 -8.92 -11.09 1.30
N LYS A 133 -9.23 -12.02 0.38
CA LYS A 133 -8.54 -12.12 -0.90
C LYS A 133 -8.88 -10.94 -1.80
N GLU A 134 -10.15 -10.60 -1.88
CA GLU A 134 -10.63 -9.48 -2.69
C GLU A 134 -10.13 -8.16 -2.15
N ILE A 135 -10.10 -7.96 -0.83
CA ILE A 135 -9.51 -6.77 -0.20
C ILE A 135 -8.05 -6.63 -0.61
N PHE A 136 -7.30 -7.72 -0.51
CA PHE A 136 -5.89 -7.72 -0.88
C PHE A 136 -5.67 -7.37 -2.36
N PHE A 137 -6.35 -8.06 -3.29
CA PHE A 137 -6.12 -7.86 -4.72
C PHE A 137 -6.71 -6.54 -5.23
N LEU A 138 -7.98 -6.24 -4.92
CA LEU A 138 -8.62 -4.99 -5.38
C LEU A 138 -8.04 -3.77 -4.67
N GLY A 139 -7.68 -3.90 -3.40
CA GLY A 139 -7.01 -2.84 -2.65
C GLY A 139 -5.62 -2.57 -3.18
N GLY A 140 -4.87 -3.65 -3.48
CA GLY A 140 -3.57 -3.58 -4.13
C GLY A 140 -3.61 -2.94 -5.51
N LEU A 141 -4.59 -3.33 -6.34
CA LEU A 141 -4.81 -2.74 -7.66
C LEU A 141 -5.19 -1.26 -7.58
N ASN A 142 -6.02 -0.86 -6.61
CA ASN A 142 -6.34 0.55 -6.40
C ASN A 142 -5.09 1.38 -6.10
N GLY A 143 -4.25 0.93 -5.17
CA GLY A 143 -2.99 1.60 -4.86
C GLY A 143 -2.07 1.71 -6.07
N LEU A 144 -1.97 0.63 -6.86
CA LEU A 144 -1.21 0.65 -8.11
C LEU A 144 -1.79 1.67 -9.11
N LEU A 145 -3.11 1.72 -9.32
CA LEU A 145 -3.76 2.65 -10.25
C LEU A 145 -3.57 4.12 -9.86
N ILE A 146 -3.41 4.40 -8.56
CA ILE A 146 -3.16 5.76 -8.06
C ILE A 146 -1.71 6.19 -8.34
N GLU A 147 -0.75 5.29 -8.19
CA GLU A 147 0.67 5.60 -8.38
C GLU A 147 1.17 5.45 -9.81
N LEU A 148 0.60 4.53 -10.59
CA LEU A 148 1.08 4.20 -11.93
C LEU A 148 1.18 5.44 -12.84
N PRO A 149 0.18 6.35 -12.86
CA PRO A 149 0.29 7.58 -13.65
C PRO A 149 1.48 8.42 -13.21
N GLN A 150 1.69 8.61 -11.90
CA GLN A 150 2.81 9.41 -11.38
C GLN A 150 4.16 8.83 -11.79
N LYS A 151 4.33 7.50 -11.72
CA LYS A 151 5.57 6.83 -12.12
C LYS A 151 5.84 6.92 -13.62
N ILE A 152 4.79 6.83 -14.44
CA ILE A 152 4.89 7.01 -15.89
C ILE A 152 5.30 8.46 -16.21
N PHE A 153 4.66 9.45 -15.57
CA PHE A 153 4.95 10.87 -15.82
C PHE A 153 6.27 11.35 -15.22
N SER A 154 6.81 10.69 -14.18
CA SER A 154 8.11 11.01 -13.61
C SER A 154 9.29 10.42 -14.41
N GLY A 155 9.01 9.68 -15.48
CA GLY A 155 10.03 9.08 -16.35
C GLY A 155 10.74 7.89 -15.71
N GLN A 156 10.10 7.18 -14.78
CA GLN A 156 10.65 5.94 -14.25
C GLN A 156 10.72 4.85 -15.34
N ASP A 157 11.72 3.98 -15.23
CA ASP A 157 11.92 2.88 -16.16
C ASP A 157 10.71 1.93 -16.17
N ILE A 158 10.18 1.66 -17.36
CA ILE A 158 9.04 0.77 -17.59
C ILE A 158 9.29 -0.63 -17.02
N ILE A 159 10.54 -1.11 -17.10
CA ILE A 159 10.90 -2.43 -16.55
C ILE A 159 10.79 -2.42 -15.02
N GLY A 160 11.28 -1.36 -14.38
CA GLY A 160 11.12 -1.13 -12.94
C GLY A 160 9.66 -1.01 -12.51
N ILE A 161 8.82 -0.36 -13.32
CA ILE A 161 7.37 -0.25 -13.09
C ILE A 161 6.71 -1.64 -13.17
N ILE A 162 6.98 -2.43 -14.21
CA ILE A 162 6.37 -3.75 -14.43
C ILE A 162 6.78 -4.72 -13.31
N VAL A 163 8.08 -4.79 -12.99
CA VAL A 163 8.58 -5.72 -11.99
C VAL A 163 8.27 -5.27 -10.57
N GLY A 164 8.18 -3.96 -10.34
CA GLY A 164 7.73 -3.40 -9.07
C GLY A 164 6.22 -3.54 -8.85
N SER A 165 5.40 -3.61 -9.91
CA SER A 165 3.93 -3.61 -9.80
C SER A 165 3.36 -4.70 -8.86
N PRO A 166 3.81 -5.97 -8.91
CA PRO A 166 3.37 -6.98 -7.96
C PRO A 166 3.70 -6.67 -6.50
N LEU A 167 4.84 -6.02 -6.23
CA LEU A 167 5.21 -5.57 -4.89
C LEU A 167 4.29 -4.44 -4.43
N HIS A 168 3.94 -3.49 -5.31
CA HIS A 168 3.00 -2.43 -4.99
C HIS A 168 1.61 -3.00 -4.69
N VAL A 169 1.11 -3.93 -5.50
CA VAL A 169 -0.16 -4.63 -5.21
C VAL A 169 -0.09 -5.34 -3.86
N PHE A 170 1.06 -5.93 -3.50
CA PHE A 170 1.23 -6.58 -2.21
C PHE A 170 1.22 -5.60 -1.03
N ILE A 171 1.93 -4.49 -1.18
CA ILE A 171 2.06 -3.41 -0.20
C ILE A 171 0.69 -2.75 0.04
N TYR A 172 0.05 -2.28 -1.03
CA TYR A 172 -1.26 -1.63 -0.97
C TYR A 172 -2.40 -2.59 -0.60
N GLY A 173 -2.31 -3.85 -1.03
CA GLY A 173 -3.24 -4.90 -0.60
C GLY A 173 -3.15 -5.14 0.90
N SER A 174 -1.95 -5.09 1.46
CA SER A 174 -1.70 -5.23 2.90
C SER A 174 -2.20 -4.01 3.69
N LEU A 175 -2.04 -2.79 3.16
CA LEU A 175 -2.54 -1.53 3.74
C LEU A 175 -4.03 -1.62 4.11
N LEU A 176 -4.83 -2.20 3.22
CA LEU A 176 -6.29 -2.28 3.37
C LEU A 176 -6.74 -3.56 4.06
N LEU A 177 -5.98 -4.65 3.93
CA LEU A 177 -6.26 -5.91 4.61
C LEU A 177 -6.03 -5.84 6.13
N ILE A 178 -5.00 -5.11 6.57
CA ILE A 178 -4.67 -4.90 7.99
C ILE A 178 -5.87 -4.34 8.78
N PRO A 179 -6.41 -3.15 8.48
CA PRO A 179 -7.52 -2.56 9.22
C PRO A 179 -8.81 -3.39 9.09
N ALA A 180 -9.06 -3.99 7.92
CA ALA A 180 -10.26 -4.81 7.69
C ALA A 180 -10.29 -6.10 8.50
N THR A 181 -9.14 -6.79 8.61
CA THR A 181 -9.03 -8.01 9.40
C THR A 181 -9.06 -7.73 10.90
N LEU A 182 -8.47 -6.61 11.34
CA LEU A 182 -8.43 -6.23 12.75
C LEU A 182 -9.80 -5.85 13.30
N LEU A 183 -10.68 -5.28 12.46
CA LEU A 183 -12.03 -4.89 12.86
C LEU A 183 -13.10 -5.92 12.52
N GLY A 184 -12.71 -7.12 12.07
CA GLY A 184 -13.65 -8.20 11.77
C GLY A 184 -14.60 -7.88 10.60
N LEU A 185 -14.23 -6.96 9.71
CA LEU A 185 -15.06 -6.52 8.58
C LEU A 185 -15.00 -7.46 7.38
N THR A 186 -14.26 -8.57 7.48
CA THR A 186 -14.14 -9.58 6.42
C THR A 186 -15.21 -10.65 6.57
N THR A 187 -16.06 -10.86 5.57
CA THR A 187 -17.13 -11.87 5.60
C THR A 187 -16.89 -12.99 4.57
N ARG A 188 -17.56 -14.14 4.73
CA ARG A 188 -17.64 -15.16 3.67
C ARG A 188 -18.46 -14.56 2.53
N SER A 189 -17.95 -14.62 1.29
CA SER A 189 -18.60 -13.96 0.15
C SER A 189 -19.99 -14.56 -0.12
N SER A 190 -21.04 -13.80 0.15
CA SER A 190 -22.41 -14.13 -0.25
C SER A 190 -23.08 -12.83 -0.71
N GLY A 191 -22.85 -12.42 -1.96
CA GLY A 191 -23.44 -11.18 -2.48
C GLY A 191 -22.97 -10.80 -3.88
N THR A 192 -23.85 -10.07 -4.59
CA THR A 192 -23.80 -9.65 -6.00
C THR A 192 -22.44 -9.11 -6.43
N LEU A 193 -21.79 -9.83 -7.36
CA LEU A 193 -20.43 -9.56 -7.83
C LEU A 193 -20.28 -8.16 -8.44
N ILE A 194 -21.25 -7.71 -9.25
CA ILE A 194 -21.10 -6.52 -10.08
C ILE A 194 -20.99 -5.22 -9.26
N LYS A 195 -21.86 -5.02 -8.27
CA LYS A 195 -21.92 -3.76 -7.50
C LYS A 195 -20.66 -3.52 -6.66
N LYS A 196 -20.10 -4.57 -6.06
CA LYS A 196 -18.86 -4.44 -5.25
C LYS A 196 -17.64 -4.13 -6.12
N TYR A 197 -17.50 -4.74 -7.30
CA TYR A 197 -16.38 -4.46 -8.20
C TYR A 197 -16.52 -3.09 -8.85
N PHE A 198 -17.75 -2.68 -9.22
CA PHE A 198 -18.01 -1.33 -9.69
C PHE A 198 -17.61 -0.30 -8.64
N PHE A 199 -18.01 -0.51 -7.37
CA PHE A 199 -17.63 0.40 -6.30
C PHE A 199 -16.10 0.41 -6.06
N ALA A 200 -15.47 -0.76 -6.02
CA ALA A 200 -14.04 -0.88 -5.76
C ALA A 200 -13.14 -0.36 -6.90
N LEU A 201 -13.52 -0.56 -8.16
CA LEU A 201 -12.68 -0.26 -9.33
C LEU A 201 -13.04 1.05 -10.03
N ILE A 202 -14.21 1.63 -9.75
CA ILE A 202 -14.66 2.87 -10.39
C ILE A 202 -14.90 3.95 -9.34
N ILE A 203 -15.77 3.69 -8.37
CA ILE A 203 -16.16 4.73 -7.38
C ILE A 203 -14.97 5.12 -6.49
N ILE A 204 -14.25 4.15 -5.90
CA ILE A 204 -13.12 4.45 -5.03
C ILE A 204 -12.02 5.24 -5.78
N PRO A 205 -11.54 4.82 -6.97
CA PRO A 205 -10.62 5.62 -7.76
C PRO A 205 -11.11 7.04 -8.07
N LEU A 206 -12.38 7.20 -8.45
CA LEU A 206 -12.95 8.51 -8.76
C LEU A 206 -12.97 9.45 -7.56
N ILE A 207 -13.18 8.93 -6.34
CA ILE A 207 -13.16 9.75 -5.12
C ILE A 207 -11.72 10.09 -4.71
N VAL A 208 -10.77 9.17 -4.95
CA VAL A 208 -9.36 9.40 -4.62
C VAL A 208 -8.68 10.36 -5.59
N LEU A 209 -9.12 10.40 -6.85
CA LEU A 209 -8.48 11.19 -7.91
C LEU A 209 -8.44 12.71 -7.62
N PRO A 210 -9.51 13.38 -7.15
CA PRO A 210 -9.45 14.77 -6.72
C PRO A 210 -8.45 15.02 -5.59
N ALA A 211 -8.37 14.10 -4.61
CA ALA A 211 -7.39 14.21 -3.53
C ALA A 211 -5.96 14.12 -4.07
N ASN A 212 -5.71 13.19 -4.99
CA ASN A 212 -4.41 13.02 -5.63
C ASN A 212 -4.02 14.24 -6.48
N VAL A 213 -4.96 14.79 -7.26
CA VAL A 213 -4.76 16.01 -8.06
C VAL A 213 -4.45 17.20 -7.16
N LEU A 214 -5.18 17.36 -6.06
CA LEU A 214 -4.93 18.42 -5.08
C LEU A 214 -3.52 18.29 -4.47
N SER A 215 -3.13 17.08 -4.08
CA SER A 215 -1.79 16.80 -3.56
C SER A 215 -0.69 17.17 -4.57
N ILE A 216 -0.87 16.83 -5.85
CA ILE A 216 0.07 17.19 -6.92
C ILE A 216 0.16 18.72 -7.10
N ILE A 217 -0.98 19.42 -7.08
CA ILE A 217 -1.02 20.89 -7.21
C ILE A 217 -0.27 21.55 -6.05
N ILE A 218 -0.52 21.12 -4.81
CA ILE A 218 0.16 21.70 -3.63
C ILE A 218 1.67 21.43 -3.72
N LEU A 219 2.06 20.22 -4.12
CA LEU A 219 3.47 19.85 -4.31
C LEU A 219 4.15 20.71 -5.38
N ALA A 220 3.48 20.97 -6.50
CA ALA A 220 3.99 21.83 -7.56
C ALA A 220 4.11 23.32 -7.15
N ILE A 221 3.26 23.80 -6.25
CA ILE A 221 3.36 25.14 -5.66
C ILE A 221 4.51 25.20 -4.65
N GLY A 222 4.60 24.21 -3.75
CA GLY A 222 5.60 24.15 -2.69
C GLY A 222 7.04 24.01 -3.20
N GLN A 223 7.25 23.47 -4.41
CA GLN A 223 8.57 23.42 -5.06
C GLN A 223 9.03 24.77 -5.65
N LYS A 224 8.12 25.74 -5.82
CA LYS A 224 8.41 27.06 -6.41
C LYS A 224 8.66 28.16 -5.35
N LEU A 225 8.45 27.85 -4.08
CA LEU A 225 8.69 28.73 -2.93
C LEU A 225 10.02 28.34 -2.26
#